data_AF-A0A6J4JQS3-F1
#
_entry.id   AF-A0A6J4JQS3-F1
#
_cell.length_a   1.000
_cell.length_b   1.000
_cell.length_c   1.000
_cell.angle_alpha   90.00
_cell.angle_beta   90.00
_cell.angle_gamma   90.00
#
_symmetry.space_group_name_H-M   'P 1'
#
loop_
_entity.id
_entity.type
_entity.pdbx_description
1 polymer ?
#
loop_
_entity_poly.entity_id
_entity_poly.type
_entity_poly.pdbx_seq_one_letter_code
_entity_poly.pdbx_strand_id
1 'polypeptide(L)'
;MHTDLPQDMILAWERGEWQVLAARMDTAALQQGDTPTKALVVFNPEGAPASAVAVFRARFPVRADVGPQPVTVRDSAGRAVPSRIVNETLTGDAAHPGKRIWEFDLLFRADDVPARGWRAYAATYGRAPDAPEWEEPAASSPTLRALETDCHPGDVPGTGSVGTGAAPPQG
;
A
#
# COMPACT_ATOMS: atom_id res chain seq x y z
N MET A 1 10.84 -0.20 17.24
CA MET A 1 11.83 -1.22 16.86
C MET A 1 12.66 -0.59 15.74
N HIS A 2 13.94 -0.35 15.98
CA HIS A 2 14.83 0.27 14.99
C HIS A 2 15.39 -0.86 14.12
N THR A 3 15.07 -0.86 12.83
CA THR A 3 15.63 -1.84 11.89
C THR A 3 16.71 -1.14 11.10
N ASP A 4 17.96 -1.55 11.31
CA ASP A 4 19.04 -1.15 10.40
C ASP A 4 18.76 -1.76 9.04
N LEU A 5 18.44 -0.91 8.07
CA LEU A 5 18.23 -1.35 6.71
C LEU A 5 19.57 -1.75 6.08
N PRO A 6 19.61 -2.85 5.30
CA PRO A 6 20.74 -3.15 4.43
C PRO A 6 21.11 -1.95 3.54
N GLN A 7 22.41 -1.74 3.30
CA GLN A 7 22.92 -0.56 2.58
C GLN A 7 22.31 -0.41 1.18
N ASP A 8 22.06 -1.51 0.49
CA ASP A 8 21.41 -1.53 -0.82
C ASP A 8 19.95 -1.03 -0.76
N MET A 9 19.23 -1.25 0.35
CA MET A 9 17.90 -0.67 0.57
C MET A 9 17.96 0.83 0.84
N ILE A 10 18.95 1.30 1.58
CA ILE A 10 19.14 2.74 1.81
C ILE A 10 19.35 3.44 0.45
N LEU A 11 20.19 2.85 -0.39
CA LEU A 11 20.43 3.39 -1.74
C LEU A 11 19.18 3.30 -2.63
N ALA A 12 18.40 2.21 -2.54
CA ALA A 12 17.12 2.09 -3.26
C ALA A 12 16.10 3.15 -2.79
N TRP A 13 16.07 3.46 -1.49
CA TRP A 13 15.26 4.54 -0.91
C TRP A 13 15.65 5.90 -1.47
N GLU A 14 16.94 6.22 -1.48
CA GLU A 14 17.46 7.48 -2.01
C GLU A 14 17.19 7.65 -3.50
N ARG A 15 17.17 6.56 -4.27
CA ARG A 15 16.81 6.54 -5.68
C ARG A 15 15.29 6.52 -5.94
N GLY A 16 14.47 6.36 -4.91
CA GLY A 16 13.01 6.24 -5.07
C GLY A 16 12.58 4.93 -5.75
N GLU A 17 13.37 3.86 -5.61
CA GLU A 17 13.10 2.52 -6.17
C GLU A 17 12.13 1.75 -5.27
N TRP A 18 10.95 2.33 -5.08
CA TRP A 18 9.93 1.84 -4.14
C TRP A 18 9.47 0.41 -4.43
N GLN A 19 9.49 -0.03 -5.70
CA GLN A 19 9.15 -1.41 -6.07
C GLN A 19 10.16 -2.42 -5.54
N VAL A 20 11.45 -2.09 -5.59
CA VAL A 20 12.53 -2.95 -5.04
C VAL A 20 12.37 -3.07 -3.53
N LEU A 21 12.02 -1.95 -2.88
CA LEU A 21 11.79 -1.92 -1.45
C LEU A 21 10.55 -2.72 -1.03
N ALA A 22 9.42 -2.57 -1.75
CA ALA A 22 8.19 -3.31 -1.46
C ALA A 22 8.39 -4.82 -1.55
N ALA A 23 9.15 -5.30 -2.54
CA ALA A 23 9.45 -6.72 -2.73
C ALA A 23 10.29 -7.36 -1.61
N ARG A 24 10.89 -6.55 -0.73
CA ARG A 24 11.68 -7.03 0.42
C ARG A 24 10.90 -7.08 1.72
N MET A 25 9.74 -6.43 1.76
CA MET A 25 8.95 -6.35 2.99
C MET A 25 8.25 -7.67 3.27
N ASP A 26 8.31 -8.11 4.51
CA ASP A 26 7.52 -9.22 5.00
C ASP A 26 6.07 -8.77 5.11
N THR A 27 5.28 -9.26 4.16
CA THR A 27 3.85 -9.02 4.02
C THR A 27 3.06 -10.32 4.20
N ALA A 28 3.72 -11.43 4.57
CA ALA A 28 3.07 -12.74 4.69
C ALA A 28 1.93 -12.73 5.72
N ALA A 29 2.11 -11.99 6.82
CA ALA A 29 1.11 -11.88 7.88
C ALA A 29 -0.17 -11.12 7.45
N LEU A 30 -0.15 -10.41 6.32
CA LEU A 30 -1.33 -9.70 5.79
C LEU A 30 -2.32 -10.63 5.09
N GLN A 31 -1.90 -11.84 4.72
CA GLN A 31 -2.73 -12.82 4.02
C GLN A 31 -3.97 -13.20 4.85
N GLN A 32 -5.17 -13.02 4.29
CA GLN A 32 -6.44 -13.23 4.99
C GLN A 32 -7.04 -14.62 4.74
N GLY A 33 -6.40 -15.65 5.29
CA GLY A 33 -6.79 -17.04 5.03
C GLY A 33 -6.72 -17.36 3.53
N ASP A 34 -7.76 -17.98 2.98
CA ASP A 34 -7.85 -18.31 1.54
C ASP A 34 -8.33 -17.15 0.66
N THR A 35 -8.58 -15.97 1.24
CA THR A 35 -9.06 -14.81 0.50
C THR A 35 -7.92 -14.26 -0.38
N PRO A 36 -8.13 -14.05 -1.69
CA PRO A 36 -7.16 -13.37 -2.54
C PRO A 36 -6.82 -11.99 -1.97
N THR A 37 -5.60 -11.85 -1.44
CA THR A 37 -5.15 -10.66 -0.71
C THR A 37 -3.91 -10.09 -1.38
N LYS A 38 -3.90 -8.78 -1.59
CA LYS A 38 -2.74 -8.02 -2.06
C LYS A 38 -2.20 -7.18 -0.93
N ALA A 39 -0.89 -7.01 -0.85
CA ALA A 39 -0.26 -6.10 0.09
C ALA A 39 -0.08 -4.72 -0.57
N LEU A 40 -0.55 -3.67 0.10
CA LEU A 40 -0.33 -2.28 -0.26
C LEU A 40 0.71 -1.68 0.69
N VAL A 41 1.89 -1.37 0.17
CA VAL A 41 2.97 -0.73 0.92
C VAL A 41 2.90 0.77 0.72
N VAL A 42 2.66 1.51 1.80
CA VAL A 42 2.67 2.97 1.83
C VAL A 42 4.05 3.46 2.25
N PHE A 43 4.62 4.39 1.48
CA PHE A 43 5.90 5.01 1.79
C PHE A 43 5.73 6.48 2.19
N ASN A 44 6.45 6.90 3.22
CA ASN A 44 6.56 8.27 3.68
C ASN A 44 8.01 8.76 3.51
N PRO A 45 8.31 9.56 2.47
CA PRO A 45 9.65 10.11 2.25
C PRO A 45 10.03 11.21 3.26
N GLU A 46 9.05 11.78 3.97
CA GLU A 46 9.23 12.96 4.79
C GLU A 46 9.99 12.68 6.09
N GLY A 47 10.63 13.72 6.64
CA GLY A 47 11.37 13.66 7.90
C GLY A 47 10.51 13.55 9.16
N ALA A 48 9.18 13.55 9.03
CA ALA A 48 8.22 13.45 10.13
C ALA A 48 7.20 12.34 9.87
N PRO A 49 6.69 11.66 10.92
CA PRO A 49 5.58 10.72 10.77
C PRO A 49 4.35 11.39 10.16
N ALA A 50 3.58 10.64 9.37
CA ALA A 50 2.42 11.15 8.68
C ALA A 50 1.20 10.24 8.83
N SER A 51 0.05 10.86 9.10
CA SER A 51 -1.28 10.25 8.95
C SER A 51 -2.00 11.00 7.83
N ALA A 52 -2.26 10.31 6.72
CA ALA A 52 -2.57 10.94 5.45
C ALA A 52 -3.36 10.00 4.53
N VAL A 53 -3.89 10.56 3.43
CA VAL A 53 -4.48 9.73 2.38
C VAL A 53 -3.37 9.12 1.54
N ALA A 54 -3.38 7.80 1.45
CA ALA A 54 -2.55 7.05 0.52
C ALA A 54 -3.32 6.80 -0.78
N VAL A 55 -2.61 6.93 -1.90
CA VAL A 55 -3.14 6.68 -3.24
C VAL A 55 -2.44 5.46 -3.84
N PHE A 56 -3.23 4.45 -4.19
CA PHE A 56 -2.81 3.31 -5.00
C PHE A 56 -3.51 3.38 -6.36
N ARG A 57 -2.74 3.33 -7.46
CA ARG A 57 -3.30 3.26 -8.81
C ARG A 57 -3.32 1.83 -9.29
N ALA A 58 -4.51 1.29 -9.53
CA ALA A 58 -4.71 -0.08 -9.97
C ALA A 58 -5.06 -0.15 -11.46
N ARG A 59 -4.59 -1.21 -12.11
CA ARG A 59 -4.95 -1.57 -13.48
C ARG A 59 -4.91 -3.08 -13.63
N PHE A 60 -6.05 -3.74 -13.76
CA PHE A 60 -6.08 -5.19 -13.92
C PHE A 60 -7.27 -5.68 -14.76
N PRO A 61 -7.11 -6.85 -15.39
CA PRO A 61 -8.19 -7.48 -16.13
C PRO A 61 -9.24 -8.05 -15.16
N VAL A 62 -10.50 -7.67 -15.35
CA VAL A 62 -11.67 -8.24 -14.66
C VAL A 62 -12.54 -9.01 -15.65
N ARG A 63 -13.33 -9.96 -15.13
CA ARG A 63 -14.31 -10.64 -15.97
C ARG A 63 -15.44 -9.68 -16.33
N ALA A 64 -15.87 -9.71 -17.59
CA ALA A 64 -16.90 -8.81 -18.10
C ALA A 64 -18.28 -9.01 -17.46
N ASP A 65 -18.56 -10.21 -16.95
CA ASP A 65 -19.83 -10.60 -16.29
C ASP A 65 -19.88 -10.25 -14.80
N VAL A 66 -18.73 -10.13 -14.13
CA VAL A 66 -18.63 -9.77 -12.71
C VAL A 66 -18.54 -8.24 -12.55
N GLY A 67 -17.79 -7.58 -13.43
CA GLY A 67 -17.56 -6.13 -13.35
C GLY A 67 -16.68 -5.70 -12.16
N PRO A 68 -16.60 -4.39 -11.91
CA PRO A 68 -15.88 -3.83 -10.76
C PRO A 68 -16.37 -4.40 -9.43
N GLN A 69 -15.45 -4.58 -8.49
CA GLN A 69 -15.75 -5.04 -7.13
C GLN A 69 -15.25 -4.00 -6.13
N PRO A 70 -15.97 -3.73 -5.02
CA PRO A 70 -15.45 -2.87 -3.97
C PRO A 70 -14.12 -3.42 -3.45
N VAL A 71 -13.23 -2.54 -2.99
CA VAL A 71 -11.96 -2.93 -2.38
C VAL A 71 -11.99 -2.57 -0.90
N THR A 72 -11.73 -3.55 -0.05
CA THR A 72 -11.57 -3.35 1.39
C THR A 72 -10.08 -3.32 1.72
N VAL A 73 -9.65 -2.27 2.41
CA VAL A 73 -8.28 -2.16 2.94
C VAL A 73 -8.28 -2.42 4.44
N ARG A 74 -7.29 -3.16 4.94
CA ARG A 74 -7.08 -3.45 6.35
C ARG A 74 -5.65 -3.18 6.78
N ASP A 75 -5.47 -2.75 8.03
CA ASP A 75 -4.16 -2.59 8.64
C ASP A 75 -3.55 -3.95 9.03
N SER A 76 -2.31 -3.94 9.54
CA SER A 76 -1.61 -5.15 10.00
C SER A 76 -2.23 -5.81 11.23
N ALA A 77 -3.16 -5.14 11.93
CA ALA A 77 -3.96 -5.71 13.00
C ALA A 77 -5.29 -6.31 12.48
N GLY A 78 -5.52 -6.28 11.16
CA GLY A 78 -6.73 -6.79 10.52
C GLY A 78 -7.93 -5.85 10.59
N ARG A 79 -7.77 -4.61 11.08
CA ARG A 79 -8.87 -3.64 11.19
C ARG A 79 -9.11 -2.99 9.85
N ALA A 80 -10.37 -2.86 9.44
CA ALA A 80 -10.73 -2.16 8.21
C ALA A 80 -10.40 -0.67 8.34
N VAL A 81 -9.81 -0.09 7.28
CA VAL A 81 -9.50 1.33 7.20
C VAL A 81 -10.42 2.01 6.19
N PRO A 82 -10.76 3.30 6.36
CA PRO A 82 -11.57 4.02 5.38
C PRO A 82 -10.90 4.00 4.01
N SER A 83 -11.63 3.55 2.99
CA SER A 83 -11.14 3.50 1.62
C SER A 83 -12.22 3.85 0.60
N ARG A 84 -11.81 4.45 -0.52
CA ARG A 84 -12.69 4.91 -1.59
C ARG A 84 -12.04 4.72 -2.95
N ILE A 85 -12.81 4.23 -3.91
CA ILE A 85 -12.42 4.15 -5.31
C ILE A 85 -12.82 5.46 -6.01
N VAL A 86 -11.89 6.06 -6.74
CA VAL A 86 -12.10 7.27 -7.55
C VAL A 86 -11.45 7.10 -8.93
N ASN A 87 -11.75 8.01 -9.87
CA ASN A 87 -11.21 8.01 -11.23
C ASN A 87 -11.37 6.65 -11.95
N GLU A 88 -12.48 5.97 -11.70
CA GLU A 88 -12.75 4.64 -12.22
C GLU A 88 -13.03 4.67 -13.73
N THR A 89 -12.37 3.79 -14.48
CA THR A 89 -12.68 3.52 -15.88
C THR A 89 -12.71 2.02 -16.15
N LEU A 90 -13.62 1.61 -17.04
CA LEU A 90 -13.76 0.22 -17.45
C LEU A 90 -13.74 0.16 -18.98
N THR A 91 -12.67 -0.38 -19.54
CA THR A 91 -12.48 -0.47 -20.99
C THR A 91 -12.54 -1.92 -21.46
N GLY A 92 -13.06 -2.14 -22.67
CA GLY A 92 -13.08 -3.47 -23.27
C GLY A 92 -11.67 -3.94 -23.62
N ASP A 93 -11.34 -5.20 -23.32
CA ASP A 93 -10.10 -5.82 -23.78
C ASP A 93 -10.36 -6.50 -25.13
N ALA A 94 -9.97 -5.85 -26.23
CA ALA A 94 -10.17 -6.38 -27.58
C ALA A 94 -9.45 -7.72 -27.80
N ALA A 95 -8.36 -7.99 -27.07
CA ALA A 95 -7.64 -9.26 -27.13
C ALA A 95 -8.37 -10.38 -26.38
N HIS A 96 -9.26 -10.04 -25.44
CA HIS A 96 -9.97 -11.00 -24.60
C HIS A 96 -11.44 -10.58 -24.42
N PRO A 97 -12.36 -10.98 -25.32
CA PRO A 97 -13.75 -10.52 -25.32
C PRO A 97 -14.58 -10.86 -24.06
N GLY A 98 -14.08 -11.74 -23.18
CA GLY A 98 -14.66 -12.02 -21.86
C GLY A 98 -14.06 -11.20 -20.71
N LYS A 99 -13.11 -10.31 -21.00
CA LYS A 99 -12.41 -9.48 -20.02
C LYS A 99 -12.60 -7.99 -20.31
N ARG A 100 -12.48 -7.19 -19.26
CA ARG A 100 -12.39 -5.73 -19.31
C ARG A 100 -11.19 -5.30 -18.52
N ILE A 101 -10.54 -4.22 -18.92
CA ILE A 101 -9.50 -3.59 -18.12
C ILE A 101 -10.18 -2.60 -17.19
N TRP A 102 -10.03 -2.85 -15.89
CA TRP A 102 -10.52 -1.96 -14.85
C TRP A 102 -9.35 -1.14 -14.31
N GLU A 103 -9.46 0.18 -14.40
CA GLU A 103 -8.48 1.15 -13.93
C GLU A 103 -9.13 2.07 -12.91
N PHE A 104 -8.47 2.31 -11.78
CA PHE A 104 -8.96 3.22 -10.76
C PHE A 104 -7.83 3.70 -9.83
N ASP A 105 -8.10 4.78 -9.11
CA ASP A 105 -7.31 5.20 -7.96
C ASP A 105 -8.05 4.76 -6.68
N LEU A 106 -7.37 3.97 -5.84
CA LEU A 106 -7.81 3.62 -4.50
C LEU A 106 -7.21 4.60 -3.50
N LEU A 107 -8.09 5.38 -2.89
CA LEU A 107 -7.77 6.23 -1.75
C LEU A 107 -8.02 5.43 -0.47
N PHE A 108 -7.09 5.49 0.48
CA PHE A 108 -7.32 4.97 1.82
C PHE A 108 -6.58 5.79 2.87
N ARG A 109 -7.08 5.78 4.10
CA ARG A 109 -6.41 6.45 5.21
C ARG A 109 -5.25 5.59 5.71
N ALA A 110 -4.04 6.12 5.60
CA ALA A 110 -2.85 5.52 6.17
C ALA A 110 -2.48 6.32 7.42
N ASP A 111 -2.60 5.70 8.59
CA ASP A 111 -2.30 6.34 9.87
C ASP A 111 -0.88 5.97 10.35
N ASP A 112 -0.22 6.92 11.00
CA ASP A 112 1.07 6.77 11.67
C ASP A 112 2.17 6.11 10.81
N VAL A 113 2.28 6.51 9.54
CA VAL A 113 3.38 6.04 8.68
C VAL A 113 4.67 6.70 9.16
N PRO A 114 5.71 5.93 9.56
CA PRO A 114 6.90 6.50 10.18
C PRO A 114 7.61 7.52 9.28
N ALA A 115 8.33 8.46 9.91
CA ALA A 115 9.25 9.35 9.20
C ALA A 115 10.26 8.52 8.40
N ARG A 116 10.50 8.89 7.14
CA ARG A 116 11.38 8.16 6.21
C ARG A 116 11.11 6.65 6.25
N GLY A 117 9.84 6.26 6.22
CA GLY A 117 9.43 4.91 6.53
C GLY A 117 8.29 4.39 5.71
N TRP A 118 7.81 3.21 6.11
CA TRP A 118 6.79 2.49 5.39
C TRP A 118 5.84 1.76 6.34
N ARG A 119 4.66 1.46 5.80
CA ARG A 119 3.64 0.64 6.45
C ARG A 119 2.85 -0.14 5.40
N ALA A 120 2.70 -1.44 5.63
CA ALA A 120 1.95 -2.33 4.75
C ALA A 120 0.51 -2.54 5.25
N TYR A 121 -0.40 -2.68 4.28
CA TYR A 121 -1.84 -2.86 4.46
C TYR A 121 -2.31 -4.03 3.58
N ALA A 122 -3.34 -4.74 4.00
CA ALA A 122 -3.99 -5.76 3.18
C ALA A 122 -5.09 -5.13 2.33
N ALA A 123 -5.16 -5.48 1.04
CA ALA A 123 -6.26 -5.15 0.15
C ALA A 123 -6.95 -6.43 -0.33
N THR A 124 -8.27 -6.45 -0.20
CA THR A 124 -9.11 -7.56 -0.67
C THR A 124 -10.19 -7.02 -1.59
N TYR A 125 -10.45 -7.76 -2.67
CA TYR A 125 -11.50 -7.43 -3.63
C TYR A 125 -12.80 -8.09 -3.15
N GLY A 126 -13.74 -7.25 -2.72
CA GLY A 126 -14.99 -7.62 -2.06
C GLY A 126 -15.35 -6.60 -0.96
N ARG A 127 -16.64 -6.49 -0.65
CA ARG A 127 -17.12 -5.59 0.40
C ARG A 127 -17.04 -6.30 1.74
N ALA A 128 -16.30 -5.73 2.69
CA ALA A 128 -16.41 -6.13 4.07
C ALA A 128 -17.52 -5.32 4.78
N PRO A 129 -18.37 -5.94 5.60
CA PRO A 129 -19.48 -5.27 6.29
C PRO A 129 -19.01 -4.29 7.37
N ASP A 130 -17.77 -4.43 7.84
CA ASP A 130 -17.14 -3.62 8.89
C ASP A 130 -16.30 -2.45 8.35
N ALA A 131 -16.32 -2.18 7.04
CA ALA A 131 -15.57 -1.08 6.46
C ALA A 131 -16.11 0.26 6.98
N PRO A 132 -15.27 1.10 7.63
CA PRO A 132 -15.68 2.41 8.10
C PRO A 132 -16.01 3.32 6.91
N GLU A 133 -16.87 4.32 7.15
CA GLU A 133 -17.25 5.30 6.13
C GLU A 133 -16.05 6.17 5.73
N TRP A 134 -16.01 6.55 4.45
CA TRP A 134 -14.99 7.46 3.94
C TRP A 134 -15.29 8.89 4.39
N GLU A 135 -14.31 9.51 5.04
CA GLU A 135 -14.32 10.94 5.36
C GLU A 135 -13.36 11.68 4.42
N GLU A 136 -13.83 12.78 3.83
CA GLU A 136 -13.02 13.57 2.90
C GLU A 136 -11.87 14.24 3.67
N PRO A 137 -10.60 14.05 3.25
CA PRO A 137 -9.47 14.68 3.92
C PRO A 137 -9.53 16.21 3.78
N ALA A 138 -8.88 16.91 4.70
CA ALA A 138 -8.65 18.34 4.52
C ALA A 138 -7.88 18.59 3.21
N ALA A 139 -8.25 19.64 2.47
CA ALA A 139 -7.70 19.92 1.13
C ALA A 139 -6.16 20.08 1.08
N SER A 140 -5.52 20.36 2.22
CA SER A 140 -4.06 20.49 2.37
C SER A 140 -3.36 19.24 2.89
N SER A 141 -4.05 18.11 2.99
CA SER A 141 -3.44 16.88 3.52
C SER A 141 -2.39 16.36 2.54
N PRO A 142 -1.19 15.98 3.02
CA PRO A 142 -0.21 15.35 2.14
C PRO A 142 -0.79 14.05 1.59
N THR A 143 -0.35 13.67 0.39
CA THR A 143 -0.72 12.38 -0.22
C THR A 143 0.48 11.45 -0.18
N LEU A 144 0.26 10.24 0.35
CA LEU A 144 1.28 9.20 0.37
C LEU A 144 1.09 8.29 -0.85
N ARG A 145 2.19 7.73 -1.34
CA ARG A 145 2.15 6.76 -2.43
C ARG A 145 2.07 5.35 -1.87
N ALA A 146 1.14 4.56 -2.40
CA ALA A 146 1.04 3.13 -2.13
C ALA A 146 1.49 2.31 -3.35
N LEU A 147 2.16 1.18 -3.10
CA LEU A 147 2.52 0.19 -4.10
C LEU A 147 1.93 -1.17 -3.76
N GLU A 148 1.48 -1.88 -4.79
CA GLU A 148 0.97 -3.25 -4.65
C GLU A 148 2.11 -4.27 -4.78
N THR A 149 2.04 -5.33 -3.96
CA THR A 149 2.79 -6.57 -4.09
C THR A 149 1.91 -7.76 -3.68
N ASP A 150 2.31 -8.97 -4.06
CA ASP A 150 1.71 -10.20 -3.50
C ASP A 150 2.03 -10.31 -2.01
N CYS A 151 1.21 -11.02 -1.23
CA CYS A 151 1.60 -11.34 0.14
C CYS A 151 2.75 -12.36 0.10
N HIS A 152 3.91 -12.00 0.64
CA HIS A 152 5.11 -12.84 0.61
C HIS A 152 5.95 -12.65 1.87
N PRO A 153 6.76 -13.66 2.27
CA PRO A 153 7.81 -13.45 3.26
C PRO A 153 8.84 -12.46 2.70
N GLY A 154 9.45 -11.69 3.60
CA GLY A 154 10.46 -10.71 3.26
C GLY A 154 11.54 -10.67 4.34
N ASP A 155 12.63 -9.97 4.08
CA ASP A 155 13.77 -9.86 4.98
C ASP A 155 13.73 -8.59 5.86
N VAL A 156 12.65 -7.81 5.73
CA VAL A 156 12.43 -6.53 6.40
C VAL A 156 10.99 -6.50 6.91
N PRO A 157 10.69 -5.97 8.10
CA PRO A 157 9.30 -5.95 8.60
C PRO A 157 8.37 -5.14 7.68
N GLY A 158 7.09 -5.53 7.60
CA GLY A 158 6.05 -4.79 6.88
C GLY A 158 5.73 -3.39 7.43
N THR A 159 6.37 -2.96 8.51
CA THR A 159 6.36 -1.57 9.00
C THR A 159 7.74 -1.23 9.52
N GLY A 160 8.28 -0.07 9.13
CA GLY A 160 9.63 0.33 9.53
C GLY A 160 10.01 1.73 9.03
N SER A 161 11.26 2.09 9.26
CA SER A 161 11.85 3.38 8.87
C SER A 161 13.31 3.21 8.48
N VAL A 162 13.78 4.00 7.52
CA VAL A 162 15.22 4.16 7.28
C VAL A 162 15.81 4.88 8.48
N GLY A 163 16.64 4.21 9.27
CA GLY A 163 17.36 4.88 10.34
C GLY A 163 18.17 6.04 9.79
N THR A 164 18.12 7.20 10.45
CA THR A 164 19.20 8.18 10.30
C THR A 164 20.42 7.53 10.94
N GLY A 165 21.40 7.13 10.13
CA GLY A 165 22.66 6.62 10.63
C GLY A 165 23.15 7.51 11.77
N ALA A 166 23.29 6.93 12.97
CA ALA A 166 23.92 7.62 14.07
C ALA A 166 25.30 8.08 13.58
N ALA A 167 25.59 9.37 13.67
CA ALA A 167 26.96 9.85 13.47
C ALA A 167 27.88 9.00 14.36
N PRO A 168 29.04 8.53 13.86
CA PRO A 168 29.97 7.80 14.70
C PRO A 168 30.32 8.68 15.91
N PRO A 169 30.45 8.12 17.12
CA PRO A 169 30.92 8.90 18.26
C PRO A 169 32.27 9.50 17.87
N GLN A 170 32.36 10.83 17.88
CA GLN A 170 33.65 11.49 17.79
C GLN A 170 34.38 11.17 19.09
N GLY A 171 35.28 10.18 19.01
CA GLY A 171 36.29 9.89 20.02
C GLY A 171 37.61 10.55 19.66
#